data_AF-A0AAD7DWK3-F1
#
_entry.id   AF-A0AAD7DWK3-F1
#
_cell.length_a   1.000
_cell.length_b   1.000
_cell.length_c   1.000
_cell.angle_alpha   90.00
_cell.angle_beta   90.00
_cell.angle_gamma   90.00
#
_symmetry.space_group_name_H-M   'P 1'
#
loop_
_entity.id
_entity.type
_entity.pdbx_description
1 polymer ?
#
loop_
_entity_poly.entity_id
_entity_poly.type
_entity_poly.pdbx_seq_one_letter_code
_entity_poly.pdbx_strand_id
1 'polypeptide(L)' 'YLPPYSPDFDPIEEGFSAMKAWIRSHRDYTDGPLAGDPHADSPYTMIWRAVSESMTADKARGWFAHSGYI' A
#
# COMPACT_ATOMS: atom_id res chain seq x y z
N TYR A 1 4.86 -5.65 22.44
CA TYR A 1 5.10 -4.25 22.83
C TYR A 1 5.92 -3.63 21.72
N LEU A 2 5.44 -2.58 21.05
CA LEU A 2 6.19 -1.87 20.00
C LEU A 2 6.89 -0.67 20.67
N PRO A 3 8.24 -0.58 20.63
CA PRO A 3 8.92 0.59 21.15
C PRO A 3 8.55 1.84 20.32
N PRO A 4 8.47 3.03 20.95
CA PRO A 4 8.29 4.27 20.21
C PRO A 4 9.33 4.42 19.09
N TYR A 5 8.92 4.95 17.93
CA TYR A 5 9.79 5.19 16.77
C TYR A 5 10.52 3.94 16.25
N SER A 6 9.87 2.77 16.29
CA SER A 6 10.40 1.55 15.66
C SER A 6 9.60 1.15 14.42
N PRO A 7 9.59 1.98 13.35
CA PRO A 7 8.86 1.66 12.12
C PRO A 7 9.35 0.37 11.48
N ASP A 8 10.61 -0.02 11.69
CA ASP A 8 11.18 -1.28 11.19
C ASP A 8 10.51 -2.53 11.81
N PHE A 9 9.89 -2.38 12.98
CA PHE A 9 9.14 -3.45 13.63
C PHE A 9 7.64 -3.37 13.33
N ASP A 10 7.18 -2.48 12.45
CA ASP A 10 5.76 -2.40 12.06
C ASP A 10 5.55 -2.79 10.59
N PRO A 11 5.02 -4.00 10.30
CA PRO A 11 4.85 -4.50 8.94
C PRO A 11 3.87 -3.66 8.11
N ILE A 12 3.04 -2.81 8.73
CA ILE A 12 2.15 -1.91 7.99
C ILE A 12 2.94 -0.86 7.20
N GLU A 13 4.13 -0.48 7.64
CA GLU A 13 4.97 0.52 6.96
C GLU A 13 5.43 -0.02 5.59
N GLU A 14 5.82 -1.29 5.53
CA GLU A 14 6.14 -1.97 4.27
C GLU A 14 4.91 -2.09 3.37
N GLY A 15 3.74 -2.39 3.96
CA GLY A 15 2.46 -2.37 3.25
C GLY A 15 2.19 -1.00 2.61
N PHE A 16 2.24 0.09 3.37
CA PHE A 16 2.05 1.43 2.84
C PHE A 16 3.11 1.81 1.81
N SER A 17 4.36 1.38 1.98
CA SER A 17 5.42 1.57 0.99
C SER A 17 5.07 0.88 -0.33
N ALA A 18 4.59 -0.37 -0.28
CA ALA A 18 4.16 -1.13 -1.45
C ALA A 18 2.95 -0.50 -2.16
N MET A 19 1.95 -0.04 -1.41
CA MET A 19 0.79 0.67 -1.97
C MET A 19 1.21 1.97 -2.65
N LYS A 20 2.06 2.78 -2.01
CA LYS A 20 2.61 4.01 -2.62
C LYS A 20 3.42 3.69 -3.88
N ALA A 21 4.17 2.58 -3.91
CA ALA A 21 4.90 2.13 -5.09
C ALA A 21 3.97 1.74 -6.24
N TRP A 22 2.90 1.01 -5.94
CA TRP A 22 1.88 0.65 -6.92
C TRP A 22 1.22 1.90 -7.53
N ILE A 23 0.84 2.89 -6.71
CA ILE A 23 0.26 4.15 -7.22
C ILE A 23 1.23 4.84 -8.18
N ARG A 24 2.52 4.95 -7.83
CA ARG A 24 3.54 5.56 -8.69
C ARG A 24 3.75 4.83 -10.01
N SER A 25 3.59 3.49 -10.03
CA SER A 25 3.75 2.69 -11.25
C SER A 25 2.51 2.63 -12.13
N HIS A 26 1.34 3.06 -11.62
CA HIS A 26 0.05 3.06 -12.33
C HIS A 26 -0.47 4.47 -12.60
N ARG A 27 0.42 5.44 -12.85
CA ARG A 27 0.06 6.85 -13.04
C ARG A 27 -1.08 7.07 -14.03
N ASP A 28 -1.01 6.43 -15.20
CA ASP A 28 -2.05 6.55 -16.23
C ASP A 28 -3.45 6.20 -15.71
N TYR A 29 -3.54 5.29 -14.74
CA TYR A 29 -4.78 4.94 -14.06
C TYR A 29 -5.11 5.88 -12.89
N THR A 30 -4.11 6.27 -12.10
CA THR A 30 -4.33 7.01 -10.85
C THR A 30 -4.47 8.52 -11.04
N ASP A 31 -4.00 9.08 -12.15
CA ASP A 31 -3.96 10.53 -12.37
C ASP A 31 -5.38 11.14 -12.42
N GLY A 32 -6.34 10.48 -13.07
CA GLY A 32 -7.74 10.94 -13.10
C GLY A 32 -8.39 11.00 -11.71
N PRO A 33 -8.44 9.87 -10.95
CA PRO A 33 -8.99 9.86 -9.59
C PRO A 33 -8.29 10.85 -8.65
N LEU A 34 -6.96 10.99 -8.75
CA LEU A 34 -6.19 11.93 -7.91
C LEU A 34 -6.40 13.40 -8.28
N ALA A 35 -6.71 13.70 -9.55
CA ALA A 35 -7.07 15.03 -10.01
C ALA A 35 -8.53 15.41 -9.70
N GLY A 36 -9.34 14.47 -9.22
CA GLY A 36 -10.77 14.66 -8.99
C GLY A 36 -11.59 14.70 -10.27
N ASP A 37 -11.12 14.03 -11.34
CA ASP A 37 -11.88 13.90 -12.59
C ASP A 37 -13.20 13.16 -12.34
N PRO A 38 -14.36 13.79 -12.58
CA PRO A 38 -15.67 13.16 -12.38
C PRO A 38 -15.95 11.99 -13.34
N HIS A 39 -15.15 11.81 -14.39
CA HIS A 39 -15.24 10.72 -15.35
C HIS A 39 -14.29 9.56 -15.04
N ALA A 40 -13.34 9.76 -14.12
CA ALA A 40 -12.45 8.70 -13.68
C ALA A 40 -13.10 7.79 -12.64
N ASP A 41 -12.45 6.67 -12.36
CA ASP A 41 -12.81 5.82 -11.23
C ASP A 41 -12.80 6.63 -9.91
N SER A 42 -13.66 6.24 -8.98
CA SER A 42 -13.63 6.80 -7.63
C SER A 42 -12.25 6.59 -6.98
N PRO A 43 -11.71 7.58 -6.22
CA PRO A 43 -10.50 7.40 -5.42
C PRO A 43 -10.56 6.19 -4.48
N TYR A 44 -11.76 5.84 -4.01
CA TYR A 44 -11.97 4.63 -3.19
C TYR A 44 -11.67 3.35 -3.96
N THR A 45 -12.16 3.24 -5.20
CA THR A 45 -11.89 2.09 -6.08
C THR A 45 -10.41 2.00 -6.40
N MET A 46 -9.77 3.14 -6.68
CA MET A 46 -8.33 3.22 -6.93
C MET A 46 -7.52 2.72 -5.72
N ILE A 47 -7.83 3.19 -4.51
CA ILE A 47 -7.15 2.75 -3.27
C ILE A 47 -7.39 1.25 -3.02
N TRP A 48 -8.64 0.78 -3.19
CA TRP A 48 -8.96 -0.64 -3.01
C TRP A 48 -8.14 -1.53 -3.95
N ARG A 49 -8.00 -1.10 -5.21
CA ARG A 49 -7.17 -1.79 -6.19
C ARG A 49 -5.69 -1.77 -5.81
N ALA A 50 -5.18 -0.60 -5.41
CA ALA A 50 -3.80 -0.47 -4.95
C ALA A 50 -3.50 -1.41 -3.77
N VAL A 51 -4.38 -1.48 -2.77
CA VAL A 51 -4.23 -2.39 -1.63
C VAL A 51 -4.26 -3.85 -2.08
N SER A 52 -5.28 -4.26 -2.84
CA SER A 52 -5.47 -5.67 -3.22
C SER A 52 -4.34 -6.22 -4.10
N GLU A 53 -3.78 -5.40 -4.99
CA GLU A 53 -2.67 -5.81 -5.86
C GLU A 53 -1.29 -5.67 -5.20
N SER A 54 -1.10 -4.69 -4.31
CA SER A 54 0.20 -4.46 -3.66
C SER A 54 0.43 -5.26 -2.39
N MET A 55 -0.63 -5.62 -1.65
CA MET A 55 -0.57 -6.28 -0.34
C MET A 55 -1.08 -7.74 -0.39
N THR A 56 -0.46 -8.55 -1.24
CA THR A 56 -0.74 -10.00 -1.32
C THR A 56 -0.36 -10.74 -0.04
N ALA A 57 -0.97 -11.91 0.21
CA ALA A 57 -0.67 -12.74 1.38
C ALA A 57 0.83 -13.10 1.52
N ASP A 58 1.52 -13.39 0.42
CA ASP A 58 2.96 -13.72 0.43
C ASP A 58 3.83 -12.55 0.87
N LYS A 59 3.53 -11.36 0.36
CA LYS A 59 4.19 -10.11 0.78
C LYS A 59 3.92 -9.81 2.25
N ALA A 60 2.66 -9.92 2.69
CA ALA A 60 2.30 -9.73 4.09
C ALA A 60 3.10 -10.68 5.00
N ARG A 61 3.17 -11.97 4.66
CA ARG A 61 4.00 -12.94 5.38
C ARG A 61 5.48 -12.52 5.42
N GLY A 62 6.01 -12.04 4.30
CA GLY A 62 7.39 -11.52 4.22
C GLY A 62 7.62 -10.33 5.16
N TRP A 63 6.69 -9.39 5.22
CA TRP A 63 6.77 -8.22 6.10
C TRP A 63 6.71 -8.60 7.58
N PHE A 64 5.81 -9.51 7.96
CA PHE A 64 5.77 -10.03 9.33
C PHE A 64 7.07 -10.74 9.72
N ALA A 65 7.69 -11.51 8.81
CA ALA A 65 8.98 -12.14 9.06
C ALA A 65 10.11 -11.09 9.18
N HIS A 66 10.13 -10.07 8.32
CA HIS A 66 11.10 -8.98 8.36
C HIS A 66 11.02 -8.18 9.67
N SER A 67 9.80 -7.90 10.16
CA SER A 67 9.57 -7.26 11.46
C SER A 67 9.80 -8.18 12.68
N GLY A 68 10.17 -9.46 12.47
CA GLY A 68 10.52 -10.40 13.54
C GLY A 68 9.33 -11.03 14.26
N TYR A 69 8.16 -11.09 13.62
CA TYR A 69 6.94 -11.66 14.20
C TYR A 69 6.70 -13.14 13.86
N ILE A 70 7.45 -13.71 12.90
CA ILE A 70 7.34 -15.10 12.44
C ILE A 70 8.74 -15.69 12.24
#